data_AF-A0A1J4U267-F1
#
_entry.id   AF-A0A1J4U267-F1
#
_cell.length_a   1.000
_cell.length_b   1.000
_cell.length_c   1.000
_cell.angle_alpha   90.00
_cell.angle_beta   90.00
_cell.angle_gamma   90.00
#
_symmetry.space_group_name_H-M   'P 1'
#
loop_
_entity.id
_entity.type
_entity.pdbx_description
1 polymer ?
#
loop_
_entity_poly.entity_id
_entity_poly.type
_entity_poly.pdbx_seq_one_letter_code
_entity_poly.pdbx_strand_id
1 'polypeptide(L)'
;MWQPRFLQWIAEVAPKGMTGLYMGVGQFPWFLTKVITGFYSGWFLMHYCPINTPPSAMNTQFMWLVYGFIAIISPIGLILVKNWMMKNFKTKAE
;
A
#
# COMPACT_ATOMS: atom_id res chain seq x y z
N MET A 1 -8.70 3.53 3.35
CA MET A 1 -8.67 2.14 3.88
C MET A 1 -8.57 2.15 5.40
N TRP A 2 -7.59 2.79 6.04
CA TRP A 2 -7.52 2.93 7.51
C TRP A 2 -8.33 4.11 8.06
N GLN A 3 -9.62 4.17 7.74
CA GLN A 3 -10.51 5.10 8.45
C GLN A 3 -10.94 4.48 9.79
N PRO A 4 -11.29 5.29 10.80
CA PRO A 4 -11.76 4.78 12.10
C PRO A 4 -12.85 3.70 11.97
N ARG A 5 -13.77 3.87 10.99
CA ARG A 5 -14.82 2.89 10.67
C ARG A 5 -14.30 1.52 10.23
N PHE A 6 -13.17 1.46 9.53
CA PHE A 6 -12.57 0.19 9.11
C PHE A 6 -11.96 -0.57 10.29
N LEU A 7 -11.28 0.14 11.19
CA LEU A 7 -10.73 -0.47 12.40
C LEU A 7 -11.85 -0.92 13.36
N GLN A 8 -12.94 -0.15 13.43
CA GLN A 8 -14.16 -0.54 14.16
C GLN A 8 -14.78 -1.80 13.55
N TRP A 9 -14.95 -1.86 12.23
CA TRP A 9 -15.45 -3.05 11.55
C TRP A 9 -14.58 -4.29 11.82
N ILE A 10 -13.25 -4.16 11.78
CA ILE A 10 -12.34 -5.26 12.13
C ILE A 10 -12.53 -5.71 13.58
N ALA A 11 -12.72 -4.75 14.51
CA ALA A 11 -12.95 -5.05 15.91
C ALA A 11 -14.30 -5.75 16.15
N GLU A 12 -15.33 -5.39 15.36
CA GLU A 12 -16.67 -5.99 15.39
C GLU A 12 -16.70 -7.41 14.80
N VAL A 13 -15.91 -7.67 13.75
CA VAL A 13 -15.80 -9.00 13.10
C VAL A 13 -14.93 -9.97 13.91
N ALA A 14 -14.07 -9.47 14.80
CA ALA A 14 -13.11 -10.31 15.52
C ALA A 14 -13.80 -11.26 16.54
N PRO A 15 -13.41 -12.56 16.59
CA PRO A 15 -13.87 -13.48 17.62
C PRO A 15 -13.51 -13.01 19.03
N LYS A 16 -14.35 -13.35 20.03
CA LYS A 16 -14.12 -12.99 21.45
C LYS A 16 -12.72 -13.44 21.89
N GLY A 17 -11.91 -12.49 22.38
CA GLY A 17 -10.53 -12.73 22.83
C GLY A 17 -9.45 -12.62 21.75
N MET A 18 -9.81 -12.45 20.47
CA MET A 18 -8.86 -12.31 19.34
C MET A 18 -8.85 -10.93 18.69
N THR A 19 -9.51 -9.94 19.29
CA THR A 19 -9.61 -8.57 18.77
C THR A 19 -8.23 -7.96 18.47
N GLY A 20 -7.24 -8.17 19.34
CA GLY A 20 -5.87 -7.69 19.12
C GLY A 20 -5.18 -8.29 17.90
N LEU A 21 -5.38 -9.59 17.63
CA LEU A 21 -4.80 -10.27 16.47
C LEU A 21 -5.41 -9.76 15.16
N TYR A 22 -6.75 -9.62 15.12
CA TYR A 22 -7.46 -9.11 13.95
C TYR A 22 -7.13 -7.64 13.67
N MET A 23 -7.00 -6.81 14.71
CA MET A 23 -6.52 -5.43 14.58
C MET A 23 -5.08 -5.36 14.03
N GLY A 24 -4.19 -6.26 14.47
CA GLY A 24 -2.82 -6.35 13.96
C GLY A 24 -2.76 -6.73 12.48
N VAL A 25 -3.55 -7.72 12.06
CA VAL A 25 -3.68 -8.10 10.64
C VAL A 25 -4.22 -6.94 9.80
N GLY A 26 -5.14 -6.14 10.35
CA GLY A 26 -5.64 -4.91 9.70
C GLY A 26 -4.55 -3.85 9.44
N GLN A 27 -3.50 -3.81 10.26
CA GLN A 27 -2.35 -2.91 10.06
C GLN A 27 -1.25 -3.49 9.18
N PHE A 28 -1.29 -4.79 8.88
CA PHE A 28 -0.28 -5.46 8.07
C PHE A 28 0.02 -4.76 6.73
N PRO A 29 -0.97 -4.27 5.96
CA PRO A 29 -0.66 -3.61 4.70
C PRO A 29 0.09 -2.28 4.91
N TRP A 30 -0.15 -1.58 6.03
CA TRP A 30 0.57 -0.34 6.35
C TRP A 30 2.02 -0.59 6.78
N PHE A 31 2.26 -1.71 7.48
CA PHE A 31 3.60 -2.17 7.79
C PHE A 31 4.36 -2.57 6.52
N LEU A 32 3.73 -3.40 5.68
CA LEU A 32 4.34 -3.94 4.47
C LEU A 32 4.74 -2.83 3.50
N THR A 33 3.89 -1.81 3.30
CA THR A 33 4.22 -0.68 2.43
C THR A 33 5.43 0.09 2.93
N LYS A 34 5.58 0.31 4.24
CA LYS A 34 6.76 0.98 4.81
C LYS A 34 8.04 0.18 4.61
N VAL A 35 7.98 -1.13 4.83
CA VAL A 35 9.13 -2.03 4.62
C VAL A 35 9.57 -1.99 3.16
N ILE A 36 8.64 -2.21 2.23
CA ILE A 36 8.93 -2.18 0.79
C ILE A 36 9.48 -0.81 0.38
N THR A 37 8.83 0.28 0.81
CA THR A 37 9.27 1.64 0.49
C THR A 37 10.66 1.95 1.04
N GLY A 38 10.99 1.48 2.24
CA GLY A 38 12.32 1.63 2.82
C GLY A 38 13.41 0.99 1.97
N PHE A 39 13.16 -0.20 1.39
CA PHE A 39 14.16 -0.91 0.59
C PHE A 39 14.55 -0.19 -0.71
N TYR A 40 13.58 0.35 -1.45
CA TYR A 40 13.88 0.94 -2.77
C TYR A 40 14.06 2.47 -2.73
N SER A 41 13.51 3.17 -1.75
CA SER A 41 13.61 4.65 -1.68
C SER A 41 15.05 5.15 -1.59
N GLY A 42 15.92 4.47 -0.84
CA GLY A 42 17.34 4.82 -0.75
C GLY A 42 18.09 4.70 -2.07
N TRP A 43 17.80 3.67 -2.86
CA TRP A 43 18.39 3.47 -4.19
C TRP A 43 17.95 4.57 -5.17
N PHE A 44 16.66 4.93 -5.16
CA PHE A 44 16.15 6.03 -5.97
C PHE A 44 16.78 7.37 -5.60
N LEU A 45 16.94 7.66 -4.31
CA LEU A 45 17.58 8.91 -3.87
C LEU A 45 19.04 8.97 -4.30
N MET A 46 19.81 7.89 -4.14
CA MET A 46 21.20 7.83 -4.59
C MET A 46 21.35 8.01 -6.10
N HIS A 47 20.40 7.52 -6.90
CA HIS A 47 20.48 7.57 -8.36
C HIS A 47 19.96 8.89 -8.96
N TYR A 48 18.88 9.45 -8.41
CA TYR A 48 18.22 10.65 -8.96
C TYR A 48 18.52 11.95 -8.20
N CYS A 49 18.88 11.85 -6.92
CA CYS A 49 19.21 12.97 -6.04
C CYS A 49 20.51 12.73 -5.25
N PRO A 50 21.68 12.63 -5.92
CA PRO A 50 22.94 12.35 -5.24
C PRO A 50 23.31 13.44 -4.23
N ILE A 51 23.98 13.05 -3.15
CA ILE A 51 24.56 13.97 -2.17
C ILE A 51 25.59 14.87 -2.88
N ASN A 52 25.50 16.19 -2.64
CA ASN A 52 26.32 17.26 -3.23
C ASN A 52 25.96 17.73 -4.65
N THR A 53 24.83 17.29 -5.21
CA THR A 53 24.34 17.84 -6.50
C THR A 53 23.42 19.04 -6.26
N PRO A 54 23.58 20.18 -6.96
CA PRO A 54 22.63 21.28 -6.85
C PRO A 54 21.23 20.87 -7.36
N PRO A 55 20.13 21.42 -6.82
CA PRO A 55 18.76 21.08 -7.23
C PRO A 55 18.49 21.20 -8.74
N SER A 56 19.22 22.07 -9.43
CA SER A 56 19.15 22.27 -10.89
C SER A 56 19.74 21.11 -11.71
N ALA A 57 20.59 20.28 -11.11
CA ALA A 57 21.19 19.09 -11.73
C ALA A 57 20.54 17.79 -11.24
N MET A 58 19.56 17.86 -10.32
CA MET A 58 18.82 16.69 -9.84
C MET A 58 17.69 16.32 -10.81
N ASN A 59 17.61 15.05 -11.19
CA ASN A 59 16.54 14.53 -12.06
C ASN A 59 15.32 14.07 -11.23
N THR A 60 14.79 14.95 -10.39
CA THR A 60 13.62 14.68 -9.54
C THR A 60 12.36 14.42 -10.36
N GLN A 61 12.20 15.10 -11.51
CA GLN A 61 11.05 14.92 -12.39
C GLN A 61 10.95 13.47 -12.91
N PHE A 62 12.08 12.89 -13.33
CA PHE A 62 12.09 11.51 -13.82
C PHE A 62 11.84 10.51 -12.68
N MET A 63 12.42 10.75 -11.50
CA MET A 63 12.11 9.96 -10.30
C MET A 63 10.59 9.92 -10.03
N TRP A 64 9.94 11.09 -9.97
CA TRP A 64 8.50 11.18 -9.71
C TRP A 64 7.65 10.57 -10.83
N LEU A 65 8.10 10.65 -12.09
CA LEU A 65 7.44 9.99 -13.21
C LEU A 65 7.45 8.46 -13.07
N VAL A 66 8.58 7.88 -12.63
CA VAL A 66 8.67 6.45 -12.33
C VAL A 66 7.74 6.07 -11.16
N TYR A 67 7.70 6.88 -10.09
CA TYR A 67 6.72 6.69 -9.00
C TYR A 67 5.27 6.76 -9.49
N GLY A 68 4.98 7.65 -10.44
CA GLY A 68 3.67 7.75 -11.08
C GLY A 68 3.27 6.45 -11.79
N PHE A 69 4.19 5.86 -12.56
CA PHE A 69 3.94 4.55 -13.18
C PHE A 69 3.74 3.44 -12.16
N ILE A 70 4.55 3.39 -11.10
CA ILE A 70 4.38 2.42 -10.00
C ILE A 70 3.00 2.60 -9.34
N ALA A 71 2.57 3.84 -9.11
CA ALA A 71 1.26 4.13 -8.53
C ALA A 71 0.10 3.66 -9.42
N ILE A 72 0.25 3.72 -10.75
CA ILE A 72 -0.73 3.24 -11.73
C ILE A 72 -0.84 1.71 -11.76
N ILE A 73 0.19 0.97 -11.35
CA ILE A 73 0.12 -0.50 -11.26
C ILE A 73 -0.97 -0.94 -10.28
N SER A 74 -1.19 -0.22 -9.17
CA SER A 74 -2.22 -0.56 -8.18
C SER A 74 -3.66 -0.57 -8.74
N PRO A 75 -4.18 0.52 -9.35
CA PRO A 75 -5.51 0.51 -9.94
C PRO A 75 -5.61 -0.46 -11.13
N ILE A 76 -4.58 -0.61 -11.95
CA ILE A 76 -4.58 -1.59 -13.05
C ILE A 76 -4.72 -3.02 -12.50
N GLY A 77 -3.91 -3.38 -11.50
CA GLY A 77 -3.98 -4.68 -10.85
C GLY A 77 -5.36 -4.95 -10.24
N LEU A 78 -5.96 -3.95 -9.59
CA LEU A 78 -7.33 -4.06 -9.06
C LEU A 78 -8.36 -4.28 -10.16
N ILE A 79 -8.25 -3.60 -11.31
CA ILE A 79 -9.16 -3.79 -12.45
C ILE A 79 -9.03 -5.21 -13.04
N LEU A 80 -7.80 -5.71 -13.18
CA LEU A 80 -7.53 -7.06 -13.69
C LEU A 80 -8.07 -8.15 -12.74
N VAL A 81 -7.83 -7.99 -11.43
CA VAL A 81 -8.25 -8.96 -10.40
C VAL A 81 -9.73 -8.82 -10.06
N LYS A 82 -10.38 -7.69 -10.42
CA LYS A 82 -11.81 -7.43 -10.17
C LYS A 82 -12.69 -8.61 -10.58
N ASN A 83 -12.52 -9.12 -11.80
CA ASN A 83 -13.38 -10.18 -12.33
C ASN A 83 -13.18 -11.51 -11.58
N TRP A 84 -11.97 -11.77 -11.09
CA TRP A 84 -11.67 -12.96 -10.27
C TRP A 84 -12.22 -12.82 -8.84
N MET A 85 -12.02 -11.66 -8.21
CA MET A 85 -12.48 -11.37 -6.85
C MET A 85 -14.00 -11.37 -6.76
N MET A 86 -14.68 -10.76 -7.73
CA MET A 86 -16.15 -10.69 -7.78
C MET A 86 -16.81 -12.05 -8.02
N LYS A 87 -16.11 -13.01 -8.64
CA LYS A 87 -16.63 -14.36 -8.91
C LYS A 87 -16.84 -15.18 -7.62
N ASN A 88 -16.07 -14.90 -6.58
CA ASN A 88 -16.10 -15.62 -5.29
C ASN A 88 -16.87 -14.88 -4.18
N PHE A 89 -17.39 -13.67 -4.44
CA PHE A 89 -18.34 -13.00 -3.55
C PHE A 89 -19.75 -13.63 -3.70
N LYS A 90 -19.87 -14.92 -3.34
CA LYS A 90 -21.18 -15.53 -3.05
C LYS A 90 -21.38 -15.57 -1.54
N THR A 91 -22.59 -15.14 -1.15
CA THR A 91 -23.22 -15.16 0.18
C THR A 91 -22.62 -14.22 1.23
N LYS A 92 -23.36 -13.12 1.49
CA LYS A 92 -23.51 -12.57 2.83
C LYS A 92 -23.75 -13.74 3.79
N ALA A 93 -22.96 -13.85 4.85
CA ALA A 93 -23.41 -14.59 6.01
C ALA A 93 -24.55 -13.78 6.63
N GLU A 94 -25.77 -14.32 6.57
CA GLU A 94 -26.84 -13.92 7.48
C GLU A 94 -26.47 -14.27 8.91
#